data_AF-B4I8K6-F1
#
_entry.id   AF-B4I8K6-F1
#
_cell.length_a   1.000
_cell.length_b   1.000
_cell.length_c   1.000
_cell.angle_alpha   90.00
_cell.angle_beta   90.00
_cell.angle_gamma   90.00
#
_symmetry.space_group_name_H-M   'P 1'
#
loop_
_entity.id
_entity.type
_entity.pdbx_description
1 polymer ?
#
loop_
_entity_poly.entity_id
_entity_poly.type
_entity_poly.pdbx_seq_one_letter_code
_entity_poly.pdbx_strand_id
1 'polypeptide(L)'
;MSQIGELGSGAGKGGGGGGSIREAGGSFGKIEAAREEEFFYKQQKEQLKNLKTKTEPKAPEAPKNAAKRSCQLISVSVSAADNGRRSGDLQTPGPHRQMETVRTGSRECAVDDPAAGMAATIQNSLKVALRKRMKDALKGIDADAIARQSHAVTAKVLQSEIFRQAQRVSIYLSTASELDTTALLSEMFRLEKMVFVPTYEGSRMKMVRLRGMDEYESLPLTKWNIKQPDFKEAREDAMTNGHGIDLFIVPGVAFTRCGARMGHGMGYYDKFLKQHAEKYPHKKISLMALSLNEQIVSNKELPMESHDVRLHGVITEN
;
A
#
# COMPACT_ATOMS: atom_id res chain seq x y z
N MET A 1 -72.50 25.88 -38.72
CA MET A 1 -71.47 26.49 -37.85
C MET A 1 -70.13 26.22 -38.53
N SER A 2 -69.68 27.10 -39.43
CA SER A 2 -68.60 28.11 -39.22
C SER A 2 -67.26 27.46 -38.82
N GLN A 3 -66.08 27.66 -39.40
CA GLN A 3 -65.43 28.53 -40.40
C GLN A 3 -64.02 27.88 -40.66
N ILE A 4 -63.50 27.72 -41.88
CA ILE A 4 -62.47 28.54 -42.58
C ILE A 4 -61.05 28.61 -41.93
N GLY A 5 -60.01 28.31 -42.72
CA GLY A 5 -58.62 28.85 -42.64
C GLY A 5 -57.50 27.80 -42.52
N GLU A 6 -56.82 27.36 -43.61
CA GLU A 6 -55.54 27.89 -44.19
C GLU A 6 -54.26 27.57 -43.38
N LEU A 7 -53.30 26.79 -43.93
CA LEU A 7 -52.05 27.20 -44.64
C LEU A 7 -51.16 28.14 -43.80
N GLY A 8 -49.87 27.94 -43.55
CA GLY A 8 -48.80 27.08 -44.06
C GLY A 8 -47.43 27.66 -43.59
N SER A 9 -46.33 27.15 -44.17
CA SER A 9 -44.91 27.54 -43.97
C SER A 9 -44.22 26.93 -42.73
N GLY A 10 -42.99 26.41 -42.78
CA GLY A 10 -41.98 26.34 -43.83
C GLY A 10 -40.60 26.22 -43.18
N ALA A 11 -39.80 25.27 -43.66
CA ALA A 11 -38.33 25.20 -43.67
C ALA A 11 -37.50 25.48 -42.39
N GLY A 12 -36.78 24.44 -41.94
CA GLY A 12 -35.59 24.57 -41.09
C GLY A 12 -34.63 23.40 -41.30
N LYS A 13 -33.58 23.62 -42.12
CA LYS A 13 -32.39 22.76 -42.21
C LYS A 13 -31.61 22.81 -40.89
N GLY A 14 -31.13 21.65 -40.42
CA GLY A 14 -30.04 21.50 -39.45
C GLY A 14 -29.84 20.00 -39.20
N GLY A 15 -28.74 19.34 -39.58
CA GLY A 15 -27.37 19.81 -39.60
C GLY A 15 -26.79 19.71 -38.18
N GLY A 16 -26.46 18.50 -37.74
CA GLY A 16 -25.86 18.27 -36.42
C GLY A 16 -25.22 16.88 -36.36
N GLY A 17 -23.94 16.83 -36.74
CA GLY A 17 -23.12 15.62 -36.70
C GLY A 17 -22.94 15.08 -35.29
N GLY A 18 -22.74 13.77 -35.20
CA GLY A 18 -22.36 13.08 -33.98
C GLY A 18 -21.08 13.67 -33.39
N GLY A 19 -21.24 14.39 -32.28
CA GLY A 19 -20.15 14.85 -31.43
C GLY A 19 -19.91 13.82 -30.33
N SER A 20 -18.66 13.38 -30.21
CA SER A 20 -18.13 12.55 -29.14
C SER A 20 -18.43 13.11 -27.75
N ILE A 21 -18.82 12.22 -26.83
CA ILE A 21 -19.00 12.43 -25.38
C ILE A 21 -17.64 12.75 -24.73
N ARG A 22 -17.06 13.92 -25.03
CA ARG A 22 -15.76 14.37 -24.49
C ARG A 22 -15.80 15.69 -23.73
N GLU A 23 -16.96 16.30 -23.49
CA GLU A 23 -17.02 17.62 -22.83
C GLU A 23 -18.04 17.74 -21.68
N ALA A 24 -18.11 16.75 -20.77
CA ALA A 24 -18.92 16.87 -19.55
C ALA A 24 -18.09 17.18 -18.27
N GLY A 25 -16.78 17.45 -18.39
CA GLY A 25 -15.89 17.80 -17.28
C GLY A 25 -15.69 19.30 -17.13
N GLY A 26 -16.73 20.04 -16.74
CA GLY A 26 -16.67 21.49 -16.51
C GLY A 26 -15.66 21.91 -15.42
N SER A 27 -15.39 23.22 -15.31
CA SER A 27 -14.33 23.80 -14.46
C SER A 27 -14.41 23.43 -12.96
N PHE A 28 -15.57 22.97 -12.49
CA PHE A 28 -15.79 22.48 -11.12
C PHE A 28 -15.06 21.16 -10.82
N GLY A 29 -14.97 20.24 -11.79
CA GLY A 29 -14.27 18.95 -11.61
C GLY A 29 -12.75 19.10 -11.45
N LYS A 30 -12.16 20.11 -12.11
CA LYS A 30 -10.73 20.43 -12.00
C LYS A 30 -10.34 20.94 -10.59
N ILE A 31 -11.25 21.63 -9.90
CA ILE A 31 -11.02 22.19 -8.55
C ILE A 31 -11.07 21.08 -7.48
N GLU A 32 -11.92 20.07 -7.65
CA GLU A 32 -12.05 18.98 -6.68
C GLU A 32 -10.97 17.90 -6.81
N ALA A 33 -10.51 17.58 -8.02
CA ALA A 33 -9.26 16.86 -8.20
C ALA A 33 -8.13 17.65 -7.51
N ALA A 34 -7.90 18.92 -7.86
CA ALA A 34 -6.87 19.71 -7.17
C ALA A 34 -6.98 19.68 -5.63
N ARG A 35 -8.17 19.53 -5.04
CA ARG A 35 -8.41 19.40 -3.59
C ARG A 35 -8.02 18.05 -2.97
N GLU A 36 -8.21 16.90 -3.63
CA GLU A 36 -7.71 15.63 -3.07
C GLU A 36 -6.26 15.32 -3.47
N GLU A 37 -5.70 15.91 -4.55
CA GLU A 37 -4.26 15.96 -4.76
C GLU A 37 -3.70 16.89 -3.72
N GLU A 38 -4.35 18.01 -3.43
CA GLU A 38 -4.06 18.78 -2.22
C GLU A 38 -4.26 17.95 -0.98
N PHE A 39 -5.20 17.01 -0.87
CA PHE A 39 -5.35 16.20 0.35
C PHE A 39 -4.19 15.23 0.50
N PHE A 40 -3.86 14.46 -0.53
CA PHE A 40 -2.69 13.57 -0.55
C PHE A 40 -1.37 14.36 -0.43
N TYR A 41 -1.28 15.54 -1.06
CA TYR A 41 -0.13 16.43 -0.99
C TYR A 41 -0.06 17.19 0.34
N LYS A 42 -1.17 17.63 0.92
CA LYS A 42 -1.25 18.24 2.26
C LYS A 42 -0.88 17.20 3.31
N GLN A 43 -1.38 15.97 3.19
CA GLN A 43 -0.96 14.88 4.05
C GLN A 43 0.52 14.53 3.88
N GLN A 44 1.04 14.47 2.65
CA GLN A 44 2.49 14.31 2.42
C GLN A 44 3.30 15.47 2.99
N LYS A 45 2.83 16.71 2.83
CA LYS A 45 3.47 17.93 3.33
C LYS A 45 3.40 18.03 4.85
N GLU A 46 2.33 17.56 5.46
CA GLU A 46 2.16 17.44 6.91
C GLU A 46 3.09 16.38 7.49
N GLN A 47 3.20 15.22 6.84
CA GLN A 47 4.22 14.22 7.18
C GLN A 47 5.64 14.78 7.05
N LEU A 48 5.92 15.54 5.98
CA LEU A 48 7.22 16.19 5.79
C LEU A 48 7.49 17.30 6.82
N LYS A 49 6.46 18.04 7.23
CA LYS A 49 6.54 19.06 8.30
C LYS A 49 6.81 18.41 9.65
N ASN A 50 6.10 17.33 9.97
CA ASN A 50 6.31 16.54 11.19
C ASN A 50 7.69 15.88 11.23
N LEU A 51 8.29 15.60 10.08
CA LEU A 51 9.67 15.13 9.98
C LEU A 51 10.66 16.24 10.28
N LYS A 52 10.47 17.43 9.69
CA LYS A 52 11.34 18.60 9.90
C LYS A 52 11.34 19.07 11.36
N THR A 53 10.18 19.10 12.02
CA THR A 53 10.07 19.50 13.43
C THR A 53 10.71 18.49 14.40
N LYS A 54 10.87 17.22 14.01
CA LYS A 54 11.61 16.21 14.78
C LYS A 54 13.14 16.28 14.61
N THR A 55 13.61 16.89 13.51
CA THR A 55 15.04 17.08 13.22
C THR A 55 15.60 18.44 13.65
N GLU A 56 14.78 19.36 14.17
CA GLU A 56 15.29 20.60 14.74
C GLU A 56 15.89 20.32 16.14
N PRO A 57 17.19 20.54 16.35
CA PRO A 57 17.77 20.39 17.68
C PRO A 57 17.16 21.45 18.59
N LYS A 58 16.59 21.04 19.73
CA LYS A 58 16.39 21.98 20.84
C LYS A 58 17.74 22.62 21.13
N ALA A 59 17.81 23.94 21.03
CA ALA A 59 19.00 24.71 21.31
C ALA A 59 19.60 24.28 22.66
N PRO A 60 20.92 24.02 22.76
CA PRO A 60 21.51 23.63 24.02
C PRO A 60 21.44 24.82 24.99
N GLU A 61 20.68 24.68 26.07
CA GLU A 61 20.90 25.51 27.25
C GLU A 61 22.30 25.19 27.80
N ALA A 62 23.12 26.23 27.89
CA ALA A 62 24.52 26.13 28.28
C ALA A 62 24.66 25.56 29.71
N PRO A 63 25.41 24.46 29.91
CA PRO A 63 25.67 23.97 31.26
C PRO A 63 26.74 24.84 31.93
N LYS A 64 26.31 25.64 32.92
CA LYS A 64 27.20 26.24 33.91
C LYS A 64 27.53 25.21 34.99
N ASN A 65 28.64 24.48 34.80
CA ASN A 65 29.67 24.18 35.81
C ASN A 65 30.46 22.94 35.39
N ALA A 66 31.73 23.18 35.09
CA ALA A 66 32.73 22.13 34.97
C ALA A 66 33.15 21.67 36.38
N ALA A 67 33.02 20.37 36.65
CA ALA A 67 33.77 19.69 37.69
C ALA A 67 34.40 18.43 37.10
N LYS A 68 35.74 18.40 37.16
CA LYS A 68 36.67 17.37 36.68
C LYS A 68 36.23 15.95 37.04
N ARG A 69 36.50 15.00 36.15
CA ARG A 69 37.21 13.75 36.50
C ARG A 69 37.77 13.02 35.27
N SER A 70 39.02 12.58 35.46
CA SER A 70 39.92 11.87 34.57
C SER A 70 39.34 10.54 34.08
N CYS A 71 39.56 10.19 32.81
CA CYS A 71 39.33 8.85 32.28
C CYS A 71 40.67 8.28 31.79
N GLN A 72 41.07 7.17 32.41
CA GLN A 72 42.33 6.47 32.23
C GLN A 72 42.14 5.41 31.16
N LEU A 73 43.02 5.40 30.15
CA LEU A 73 43.08 4.40 29.09
C LEU A 73 43.43 3.02 29.68
N ILE A 74 42.57 2.02 29.47
CA ILE A 74 42.92 0.61 29.64
C ILE A 74 42.66 -0.10 28.31
N SER A 75 43.74 -0.47 27.64
CA SER A 75 43.78 -1.44 26.54
C SER A 75 43.70 -2.86 27.10
N VAL A 76 42.84 -3.71 26.55
CA VAL A 76 42.91 -5.16 26.80
C VAL A 76 42.89 -5.92 25.48
N SER A 77 43.93 -6.72 25.31
CA SER A 77 44.22 -7.61 24.19
C SER A 77 43.36 -8.87 24.25
N VAL A 78 43.06 -9.43 23.07
CA VAL A 78 42.34 -10.69 22.89
C VAL A 78 43.26 -11.88 23.18
N SER A 79 42.78 -12.87 23.93
CA SER A 79 43.37 -14.22 23.94
C SER A 79 42.28 -15.28 23.81
N ALA A 80 42.52 -16.24 22.92
CA ALA A 80 41.68 -17.39 22.65
C ALA A 80 41.83 -18.44 23.76
N ALA A 81 40.73 -19.09 24.15
CA ALA A 81 40.74 -20.22 25.05
C ALA A 81 40.17 -21.47 24.36
N ASP A 82 41.01 -22.48 24.37
CA ASP A 82 40.85 -23.86 23.92
C ASP A 82 39.95 -24.65 24.89
N ASN A 83 39.31 -25.71 24.39
CA ASN A 83 38.27 -26.45 25.09
C ASN A 83 38.77 -27.84 25.51
N GLY A 84 38.83 -28.12 26.82
CA GLY A 84 39.37 -29.37 27.37
C GLY A 84 38.70 -29.85 28.66
N ARG A 85 37.69 -30.73 28.48
CA ARG A 85 37.31 -31.96 29.22
C ARG A 85 37.34 -32.08 30.78
N ARG A 86 36.34 -32.87 31.23
CA ARG A 86 36.22 -33.77 32.42
C ARG A 86 35.95 -33.08 33.78
N SER A 87 35.23 -33.61 34.77
CA SER A 87 34.28 -34.74 35.00
C SER A 87 33.98 -34.76 36.51
N GLY A 88 32.79 -35.20 36.98
CA GLY A 88 32.63 -35.79 38.33
C GLY A 88 31.57 -35.18 39.27
N ASP A 89 30.41 -35.85 39.32
CA ASP A 89 29.64 -36.39 40.47
C ASP A 89 29.24 -35.61 41.76
N LEU A 90 27.94 -35.79 42.05
CA LEU A 90 27.26 -36.14 43.31
C LEU A 90 26.67 -35.09 44.30
N GLN A 91 25.36 -35.27 44.51
CA GLN A 91 24.60 -35.36 45.80
C GLN A 91 23.65 -34.22 46.25
N THR A 92 22.38 -34.62 46.44
CA THR A 92 21.23 -33.99 47.15
C THR A 92 21.32 -34.20 48.68
N PRO A 93 20.63 -33.46 49.61
CA PRO A 93 19.16 -33.43 49.79
C PRO A 93 18.53 -32.10 50.31
N GLY A 94 17.17 -32.03 50.41
CA GLY A 94 16.33 -30.87 50.84
C GLY A 94 16.42 -30.50 52.34
N PRO A 95 15.49 -29.71 52.97
CA PRO A 95 14.06 -29.50 52.64
C PRO A 95 13.52 -28.03 52.77
N HIS A 96 12.21 -27.91 52.51
CA HIS A 96 11.26 -26.80 52.72
C HIS A 96 11.66 -25.58 53.60
N ARG A 97 11.49 -24.38 53.04
CA ARG A 97 11.02 -23.20 53.79
C ARG A 97 10.30 -22.21 52.87
N GLN A 98 9.05 -21.89 53.23
CA GLN A 98 8.28 -20.80 52.66
C GLN A 98 8.98 -19.46 52.97
N MET A 99 9.18 -18.64 51.94
CA MET A 99 9.41 -17.20 52.09
C MET A 99 8.62 -16.46 51.01
N GLU A 100 7.65 -15.67 51.46
CA GLU A 100 7.00 -14.62 50.68
C GLU A 100 8.08 -13.69 50.11
N THR A 101 8.12 -13.57 48.79
CA THR A 101 8.87 -12.52 48.10
C THR A 101 7.90 -11.49 47.57
N VAL A 102 7.94 -10.33 48.23
CA VAL A 102 7.34 -9.07 47.78
C VAL A 102 7.80 -8.81 46.34
N ARG A 103 6.89 -8.89 45.38
CA ARG A 103 7.11 -8.43 44.01
C ARG A 103 7.11 -6.91 44.01
N THR A 104 8.27 -6.29 44.17
CA THR A 104 8.47 -4.91 43.73
C THR A 104 8.46 -4.90 42.21
N GLY A 105 7.34 -4.46 41.63
CA GLY A 105 7.25 -4.20 40.20
C GLY A 105 8.12 -3.00 39.85
N SER A 106 9.34 -3.26 39.38
CA SER A 106 10.06 -2.30 38.54
C SER A 106 9.35 -2.29 37.17
N ARG A 107 8.51 -1.28 36.96
CA ARG A 107 8.16 -0.82 35.62
C ARG A 107 9.47 -0.44 34.94
N GLU A 108 9.97 -1.32 34.07
CA GLU A 108 10.93 -0.89 33.06
C GLU A 108 10.20 0.10 32.17
N CYS A 109 10.47 1.38 32.40
CA CYS A 109 10.18 2.43 31.46
C CYS A 109 10.96 2.09 30.19
N ALA A 110 10.26 1.70 29.13
CA ALA A 110 10.83 1.58 27.81
C ALA A 110 11.51 2.90 27.47
N VAL A 111 12.85 2.88 27.45
CA VAL A 111 13.63 4.02 27.00
C VAL A 111 13.55 3.98 25.48
N ASP A 112 12.85 4.93 24.88
CA ASP A 112 12.81 5.10 23.43
C ASP A 112 14.25 5.14 22.88
N ASP A 113 14.63 4.16 22.06
CA ASP A 113 15.96 4.09 21.45
C ASP A 113 16.11 5.22 20.41
N PRO A 114 16.95 6.23 20.66
CA PRO A 114 17.12 7.37 19.76
C PRO A 114 17.68 6.96 18.39
N ALA A 115 18.38 5.83 18.28
CA ALA A 115 18.86 5.30 17.01
C ALA A 115 17.70 4.78 16.13
N ALA A 116 16.69 4.14 16.74
CA ALA A 116 15.50 3.67 16.03
C ALA A 116 14.67 4.84 15.47
N GLY A 117 14.55 5.93 16.22
CA GLY A 117 13.87 7.16 15.78
C GLY A 117 14.57 7.85 14.59
N MET A 118 15.91 7.91 14.60
CA MET A 118 16.69 8.46 13.50
C MET A 118 16.62 7.58 12.23
N ALA A 119 16.70 6.24 12.40
CA ALA A 119 16.58 5.30 11.30
C ALA A 119 15.22 5.39 10.59
N ALA A 120 14.11 5.42 11.34
CA ALA A 120 12.77 5.59 10.77
C ALA A 120 12.61 6.93 10.04
N THR A 121 13.20 8.00 10.58
CA THR A 121 13.20 9.35 9.97
C THR A 121 13.92 9.37 8.62
N ILE A 122 15.08 8.72 8.54
CA ILE A 122 15.86 8.58 7.29
C ILE A 122 15.11 7.70 6.28
N GLN A 123 14.53 6.59 6.71
CA GLN A 123 13.76 5.72 5.82
C GLN A 123 12.55 6.43 5.21
N ASN A 124 11.84 7.25 5.98
CA ASN A 124 10.72 8.02 5.47
C ASN A 124 11.16 9.06 4.43
N SER A 125 12.28 9.77 4.66
CA SER A 125 12.79 10.76 3.69
C SER A 125 13.24 10.09 2.38
N LEU A 126 13.85 8.91 2.45
CA LEU A 126 14.19 8.09 1.28
C LEU A 126 12.93 7.67 0.50
N LYS A 127 11.91 7.17 1.19
CA LYS A 127 10.62 6.81 0.57
C LYS A 127 9.96 8.03 -0.09
N VAL A 128 10.01 9.21 0.51
CA VAL A 128 9.48 10.46 -0.09
C VAL A 128 10.22 10.82 -1.37
N ALA A 129 11.56 10.81 -1.34
CA ALA A 129 12.38 11.09 -2.52
C ALA A 129 12.12 10.07 -3.64
N LEU A 130 12.00 8.79 -3.28
CA LEU A 130 11.69 7.72 -4.22
C LEU A 130 10.31 7.89 -4.85
N ARG A 131 9.27 8.21 -4.07
CA ARG A 131 7.91 8.46 -4.62
C ARG A 131 7.92 9.59 -5.63
N LYS A 132 8.66 10.67 -5.36
CA LYS A 132 8.81 11.79 -6.29
C LYS A 132 9.46 11.33 -7.59
N ARG A 133 10.63 10.67 -7.51
CA ARG A 133 11.34 10.15 -8.69
C ARG A 133 10.46 9.21 -9.51
N MET A 134 9.75 8.31 -8.85
CA MET A 134 8.84 7.37 -9.52
C MET A 134 7.66 8.08 -10.20
N LYS A 135 7.06 9.07 -9.55
CA LYS A 135 6.00 9.89 -10.17
C LYS A 135 6.50 10.56 -11.45
N ASP A 136 7.73 11.06 -11.45
CA ASP A 136 8.31 11.73 -12.62
C ASP A 136 8.70 10.72 -13.72
N ALA A 137 9.21 9.54 -13.37
CA ALA A 137 9.51 8.47 -14.32
C ALA A 137 8.24 7.94 -15.00
N LEU A 138 7.17 7.70 -14.23
CA LEU A 138 5.90 7.15 -14.76
C LEU A 138 5.14 8.13 -15.66
N LYS A 139 5.31 9.44 -15.46
CA LYS A 139 4.73 10.46 -16.37
C LYS A 139 5.28 10.39 -17.79
N GLY A 140 6.50 9.86 -17.96
CA GLY A 140 7.18 9.79 -19.24
C GLY A 140 6.84 8.56 -20.07
N ILE A 141 6.04 7.63 -19.54
CA ILE A 141 5.67 6.40 -20.23
C ILE A 141 4.45 6.68 -21.10
N ASP A 142 4.56 6.39 -22.39
CA ASP A 142 3.43 6.50 -23.29
C ASP A 142 2.37 5.41 -23.05
N ALA A 143 1.14 5.68 -23.47
CA ALA A 143 0.01 4.78 -23.24
C ALA A 143 0.18 3.43 -23.96
N ASP A 144 0.87 3.39 -25.10
CA ASP A 144 1.09 2.17 -25.87
C ASP A 144 2.07 1.24 -25.16
N ALA A 145 3.10 1.78 -24.51
CA ALA A 145 4.04 1.06 -23.67
C ALA A 145 3.34 0.49 -22.43
N ILE A 146 2.44 1.26 -21.79
CA ILE A 146 1.61 0.74 -20.69
C ILE A 146 0.75 -0.41 -21.21
N ALA A 147 0.03 -0.24 -22.33
CA ALA A 147 -0.84 -1.27 -22.89
C ALA A 147 -0.07 -2.55 -23.24
N ARG A 148 1.10 -2.44 -23.87
CA ARG A 148 1.97 -3.58 -24.20
C ARG A 148 2.42 -4.33 -22.94
N GLN A 149 2.93 -3.60 -21.94
CA GLN A 149 3.38 -4.19 -20.68
C GLN A 149 2.21 -4.84 -19.93
N SER A 150 1.04 -4.19 -19.89
CA SER A 150 -0.19 -4.74 -19.31
C SER A 150 -0.60 -6.05 -19.97
N HIS A 151 -0.55 -6.13 -21.30
CA HIS A 151 -0.87 -7.35 -22.03
C HIS A 151 0.09 -8.50 -21.67
N ALA A 152 1.41 -8.23 -21.68
CA ALA A 152 2.42 -9.23 -21.34
C ALA A 152 2.28 -9.73 -19.89
N VAL A 153 2.07 -8.82 -18.94
CA VAL A 153 1.88 -9.16 -17.53
C VAL A 153 0.57 -9.93 -17.33
N THR A 154 -0.52 -9.52 -17.98
CA THR A 154 -1.80 -10.25 -17.92
C THR A 154 -1.63 -11.69 -18.39
N ALA A 155 -0.96 -11.91 -19.53
CA ALA A 155 -0.69 -13.26 -20.03
C ALA A 155 0.10 -14.12 -19.02
N LYS A 156 1.13 -13.56 -18.38
CA LYS A 156 1.91 -14.25 -17.34
C LYS A 156 1.05 -14.60 -16.11
N VAL A 157 0.18 -13.68 -15.67
CA VAL A 157 -0.72 -13.92 -14.53
C VAL A 157 -1.67 -15.08 -14.83
N LEU A 158 -2.31 -15.07 -16.00
CA LEU A 158 -3.27 -16.12 -16.41
C LEU A 158 -2.61 -17.50 -16.49
N GLN A 159 -1.33 -17.56 -16.83
CA GLN A 159 -0.55 -18.81 -16.88
C GLN A 159 0.01 -19.25 -15.52
N SER A 160 -0.07 -18.41 -14.48
CA SER A 160 0.48 -18.74 -13.17
C SER A 160 -0.41 -19.73 -12.41
N GLU A 161 0.22 -20.70 -11.74
CA GLU A 161 -0.51 -21.66 -10.91
C GLU A 161 -1.21 -20.98 -9.73
N ILE A 162 -0.57 -19.94 -9.17
CA ILE A 162 -1.12 -19.12 -8.10
C ILE A 162 -2.48 -18.54 -8.50
N PHE A 163 -2.60 -17.97 -9.71
CA PHE A 163 -3.85 -17.42 -10.21
C PHE A 163 -4.87 -18.51 -10.54
N ARG A 164 -4.45 -19.60 -11.19
CA ARG A 164 -5.36 -20.71 -11.54
C ARG A 164 -6.03 -21.32 -10.31
N GLN A 165 -5.26 -21.54 -9.24
CA GLN A 165 -5.76 -22.13 -7.99
C GLN A 165 -6.62 -21.17 -7.16
N ALA A 166 -6.38 -19.85 -7.24
CA ALA A 166 -7.11 -18.87 -6.45
C ALA A 166 -8.56 -18.73 -6.93
N GLN A 167 -9.53 -18.85 -6.01
CA GLN A 167 -10.95 -18.65 -6.31
C GLN A 167 -11.43 -17.28 -5.85
N ARG A 168 -10.84 -16.75 -4.78
CA ARG A 168 -11.17 -15.45 -4.20
C ARG A 168 -9.99 -14.53 -4.40
N VAL A 169 -10.13 -13.61 -5.36
CA VAL A 169 -9.03 -12.76 -5.82
C VAL A 169 -9.35 -11.31 -5.50
N SER A 170 -8.42 -10.62 -4.84
CA SER A 170 -8.46 -9.18 -4.69
C SER A 170 -7.62 -8.52 -5.78
N ILE A 171 -8.17 -7.51 -6.43
CA ILE A 171 -7.47 -6.73 -7.46
C ILE A 171 -7.82 -5.24 -7.33
N TYR A 172 -6.84 -4.38 -7.58
CA TYR A 172 -7.07 -2.93 -7.66
C TYR A 172 -7.63 -2.53 -9.02
N LEU A 173 -8.42 -1.45 -9.04
CA LEU A 173 -8.91 -0.84 -10.27
C LEU A 173 -7.90 0.20 -10.73
N SER A 174 -7.22 -0.10 -11.84
CA SER A 174 -6.06 0.66 -12.33
C SER A 174 -6.41 2.09 -12.75
N THR A 175 -5.49 3.00 -12.50
CA THR A 175 -5.49 4.35 -13.06
C THR A 175 -4.81 4.40 -14.43
N ALA A 176 -4.91 5.54 -15.13
CA ALA A 176 -4.28 5.72 -16.45
C ALA A 176 -2.74 5.64 -16.44
N SER A 177 -2.10 5.84 -15.28
CA SER A 177 -0.65 5.78 -15.10
C SER A 177 -0.16 4.48 -14.46
N GLU A 178 -1.06 3.54 -14.22
CA GLU A 178 -0.74 2.21 -13.69
C GLU A 178 -0.83 1.15 -14.77
N LEU A 179 -0.27 -0.02 -14.48
CA LEU A 179 -0.53 -1.21 -15.27
C LEU A 179 -2.05 -1.48 -15.28
N ASP A 180 -2.63 -1.44 -16.49
CA ASP A 180 -4.06 -1.70 -16.72
C ASP A 180 -4.46 -3.13 -16.30
N THR A 181 -5.40 -3.22 -15.36
CA THR A 181 -5.92 -4.48 -14.82
C THR A 181 -7.23 -4.93 -15.46
N THR A 182 -7.80 -4.16 -16.39
CA THR A 182 -9.15 -4.37 -16.94
C THR A 182 -9.28 -5.69 -17.69
N ALA A 183 -8.28 -6.06 -18.50
CA ALA A 183 -8.28 -7.33 -19.21
C ALA A 183 -8.24 -8.53 -18.24
N LEU A 184 -7.41 -8.43 -17.20
CA LEU A 184 -7.33 -9.46 -16.16
C LEU A 184 -8.64 -9.55 -15.36
N LEU A 185 -9.26 -8.42 -15.04
CA LEU A 185 -10.56 -8.34 -14.36
C LEU A 185 -11.66 -9.06 -15.17
N SER A 186 -11.74 -8.79 -16.48
CA SER A 186 -12.68 -9.46 -17.39
C SER A 186 -12.48 -10.98 -17.39
N GLU A 187 -11.22 -11.44 -17.47
CA GLU A 187 -10.90 -12.87 -17.41
C GLU A 187 -11.25 -13.51 -16.05
N MET A 188 -11.09 -12.80 -14.93
CA MET A 188 -11.52 -13.32 -13.63
C MET A 188 -13.02 -13.58 -13.59
N PHE A 189 -13.84 -12.69 -14.16
CA PHE A 189 -15.29 -12.89 -14.24
C PHE A 189 -15.65 -14.03 -15.17
N ARG A 190 -15.00 -14.12 -16.34
CA ARG A 190 -15.20 -15.22 -17.29
C ARG A 190 -14.86 -16.59 -16.69
N LEU A 191 -13.88 -16.63 -15.79
CA LEU A 191 -13.45 -17.82 -15.05
C LEU A 191 -14.23 -18.03 -13.72
N GLU A 192 -15.32 -17.28 -13.51
CA GLU A 192 -16.20 -17.37 -12.35
C GLU A 192 -15.49 -17.17 -10.98
N LYS A 193 -14.37 -16.45 -10.98
CA LYS A 193 -13.67 -16.11 -9.74
C LYS A 193 -14.48 -15.10 -8.94
N MET A 194 -14.39 -15.19 -7.60
CA MET A 194 -14.95 -14.18 -6.71
C MET A 194 -13.98 -13.00 -6.63
N VAL A 195 -14.32 -11.91 -7.32
CA VAL A 195 -13.48 -10.71 -7.42
C VAL A 195 -13.81 -9.74 -6.29
N PHE A 196 -12.77 -9.28 -5.59
CA PHE A 196 -12.85 -8.26 -4.55
C PHE A 196 -12.03 -7.03 -4.94
N VAL A 197 -12.63 -5.86 -4.88
CA VAL A 197 -11.97 -4.58 -5.20
C VAL A 197 -11.94 -3.69 -3.96
N PRO A 198 -10.93 -2.82 -3.83
CA PRO A 198 -10.85 -1.93 -2.68
C PRO A 198 -11.87 -0.80 -2.77
N THR A 199 -12.42 -0.40 -1.63
CA THR A 199 -13.17 0.85 -1.46
C THR A 199 -12.67 1.56 -0.20
N TYR A 200 -12.63 2.90 -0.23
CA TYR A 200 -11.96 3.73 0.76
C TYR A 200 -12.88 4.83 1.30
N GLU A 201 -12.78 5.11 2.59
CA GLU A 201 -13.38 6.27 3.25
C GLU A 201 -12.46 6.74 4.40
N GLY A 202 -11.97 7.98 4.31
CA GLY A 202 -11.04 8.53 5.30
C GLY A 202 -9.75 7.70 5.38
N SER A 203 -9.50 7.03 6.51
CA SER A 203 -8.35 6.15 6.73
C SER A 203 -8.70 4.65 6.68
N ARG A 204 -9.93 4.31 6.28
CA ARG A 204 -10.47 2.95 6.25
C ARG A 204 -10.48 2.41 4.82
N MET A 205 -10.13 1.14 4.66
CA MET A 205 -10.26 0.40 3.42
C MET A 205 -11.07 -0.87 3.68
N LYS A 206 -11.99 -1.21 2.77
CA LYS A 206 -12.65 -2.51 2.69
C LYS A 206 -12.32 -3.17 1.35
N MET A 207 -12.44 -4.48 1.30
CA MET A 207 -12.39 -5.24 0.05
C MET A 207 -13.78 -5.82 -0.22
N VAL A 208 -14.48 -5.24 -1.20
CA VAL A 208 -15.89 -5.55 -1.48
C VAL A 208 -16.03 -6.31 -2.79
N ARG A 209 -16.99 -7.23 -2.85
CA ARG A 209 -17.21 -8.06 -4.02
C ARG A 209 -17.75 -7.25 -5.19
N LEU A 210 -17.22 -7.55 -6.37
CA LEU A 210 -17.72 -7.14 -7.67
C LEU A 210 -18.21 -8.38 -8.42
N ARG A 211 -19.33 -8.29 -9.16
CA ARG A 211 -20.03 -9.44 -9.74
C ARG A 211 -19.90 -9.58 -11.25
N GLY A 212 -19.44 -8.54 -11.94
CA GLY A 212 -19.23 -8.60 -13.39
C GLY A 212 -18.72 -7.30 -13.99
N MET A 213 -18.51 -7.34 -15.31
CA MET A 213 -18.05 -6.17 -16.07
C MET A 213 -19.10 -5.06 -16.14
N ASP A 214 -20.39 -5.38 -16.28
CA ASP A 214 -21.46 -4.38 -16.27
C ASP A 214 -21.45 -3.56 -14.97
N GLU A 215 -21.23 -4.24 -13.84
CA GLU A 215 -21.12 -3.59 -12.54
C GLU A 215 -19.87 -2.72 -12.48
N TYR A 216 -18.71 -3.23 -12.92
CA TYR A 216 -17.47 -2.45 -13.04
C TYR A 216 -17.64 -1.20 -13.91
N GLU A 217 -18.38 -1.28 -15.01
CA GLU A 217 -18.66 -0.17 -15.91
C GLU A 217 -19.58 0.87 -15.30
N SER A 218 -20.54 0.43 -14.48
CA SER A 218 -21.47 1.29 -13.75
C SER A 218 -20.88 1.96 -12.50
N LEU A 219 -19.69 1.54 -12.05
CA LEU A 219 -19.08 2.07 -10.83
C LEU A 219 -18.91 3.59 -10.92
N PRO A 220 -19.26 4.33 -9.84
CA PRO A 220 -19.02 5.75 -9.83
C PRO A 220 -17.52 6.01 -9.89
N LEU A 221 -17.18 7.09 -10.58
CA LEU A 221 -15.82 7.61 -10.56
C LEU A 221 -15.67 8.46 -9.29
N THR A 222 -14.57 8.23 -8.59
CA THR A 222 -14.07 9.18 -7.61
C THR A 222 -13.67 10.49 -8.30
N LYS A 223 -13.36 11.51 -7.51
CA LYS A 223 -12.85 12.80 -8.01
C LYS A 223 -11.52 12.68 -8.78
N TRP A 224 -10.88 11.50 -8.74
CA TRP A 224 -9.65 11.13 -9.43
C TRP A 224 -9.84 10.38 -10.73
N ASN A 225 -11.08 10.22 -11.20
CA ASN A 225 -11.39 9.37 -12.34
C ASN A 225 -10.98 7.90 -12.09
N ILE A 226 -10.97 7.47 -10.83
CA ILE A 226 -10.77 6.08 -10.41
C ILE A 226 -12.14 5.51 -10.12
N LYS A 227 -12.48 4.39 -10.77
CA LYS A 227 -13.70 3.63 -10.45
C LYS A 227 -13.60 3.09 -9.03
N GLN A 228 -14.61 3.35 -8.22
CA GLN A 228 -14.65 2.85 -6.84
C GLN A 228 -16.10 2.55 -6.45
N PRO A 229 -16.40 1.38 -5.85
CA PRO A 229 -17.69 1.17 -5.22
C PRO A 229 -17.93 2.16 -4.07
N ASP A 230 -19.18 2.58 -3.87
CA ASP A 230 -19.53 3.43 -2.73
C ASP A 230 -19.25 2.67 -1.42
N PHE A 231 -18.52 3.31 -0.51
CA PHE A 231 -18.12 2.74 0.76
C PHE A 231 -19.30 2.39 1.69
N LYS A 232 -20.43 3.10 1.52
CA LYS A 232 -21.67 2.94 2.29
C LYS A 232 -22.61 1.89 1.69
N GLU A 233 -22.40 1.51 0.44
CA GLU A 233 -23.20 0.49 -0.22
C GLU A 233 -23.01 -0.87 0.46
N ALA A 234 -24.11 -1.57 0.70
CA ALA A 234 -24.09 -2.91 1.29
C ALA A 234 -23.58 -3.92 0.26
N ARG A 235 -22.28 -4.21 0.30
CA ARG A 235 -21.61 -5.20 -0.54
C ARG A 235 -21.01 -6.31 0.31
N GLU A 236 -20.83 -7.49 -0.30
CA GLU A 236 -20.15 -8.60 0.36
C GLU A 236 -18.69 -8.20 0.67
N ASP A 237 -18.34 -8.12 1.95
CA ASP A 237 -17.00 -7.76 2.42
C ASP A 237 -16.16 -9.01 2.68
N ALA A 238 -14.94 -9.06 2.12
CA ALA A 238 -13.97 -10.13 2.31
C ALA A 238 -13.61 -10.41 3.78
N MET A 239 -13.78 -9.41 4.65
CA MET A 239 -13.54 -9.53 6.08
C MET A 239 -14.74 -10.06 6.84
N THR A 240 -15.94 -10.22 6.27
CA THR A 240 -17.14 -10.62 7.04
C THR A 240 -17.74 -11.95 6.61
N ASN A 241 -17.44 -12.44 5.41
CA ASN A 241 -17.99 -13.68 4.86
C ASN A 241 -17.31 -14.98 5.33
N GLY A 242 -16.33 -14.91 6.25
CA GLY A 242 -15.68 -16.10 6.82
C GLY A 242 -14.69 -16.84 5.92
N HIS A 243 -14.54 -16.42 4.65
CA HIS A 243 -13.70 -17.12 3.68
C HIS A 243 -12.39 -16.41 3.35
N GLY A 244 -12.23 -15.12 3.67
CA GLY A 244 -11.02 -14.35 3.37
C GLY A 244 -10.76 -14.20 1.87
N ILE A 245 -9.49 -14.10 1.48
CA ILE A 245 -9.01 -13.92 0.08
C ILE A 245 -7.84 -14.88 -0.13
N ASP A 246 -7.75 -15.52 -1.30
CA ASP A 246 -6.71 -16.49 -1.64
C ASP A 246 -5.51 -15.79 -2.29
N LEU A 247 -5.77 -14.83 -3.16
CA LEU A 247 -4.76 -14.06 -3.89
C LEU A 247 -5.05 -12.57 -3.80
N PHE A 248 -4.07 -11.79 -3.35
CA PHE A 248 -4.07 -10.35 -3.45
C PHE A 248 -3.17 -9.90 -4.59
N ILE A 249 -3.74 -9.15 -5.52
CA ILE A 249 -3.03 -8.40 -6.55
C ILE A 249 -2.95 -6.95 -6.06
N VAL A 250 -1.77 -6.55 -5.59
CA VAL A 250 -1.57 -5.29 -4.88
C VAL A 250 -0.88 -4.23 -5.76
N PRO A 251 -1.36 -2.97 -5.74
CA PRO A 251 -0.72 -1.87 -6.43
C PRO A 251 0.44 -1.30 -5.61
N GLY A 252 1.25 -0.48 -6.26
CA GLY A 252 2.40 0.17 -5.66
C GLY A 252 3.05 1.16 -6.61
N VAL A 253 3.87 2.04 -6.03
CA VAL A 253 4.64 3.06 -6.72
C VAL A 253 6.01 2.52 -7.15
N ALA A 254 6.63 1.69 -6.31
CA ALA A 254 7.89 1.01 -6.60
C ALA A 254 7.90 -0.38 -5.98
N PHE A 255 8.65 -1.28 -6.62
CA PHE A 255 8.85 -2.64 -6.16
C PHE A 255 10.31 -3.06 -6.30
N THR A 256 10.72 -4.05 -5.51
CA THR A 256 11.98 -4.75 -5.74
C THR A 256 11.70 -6.17 -6.20
N ARG A 257 12.68 -6.79 -6.87
CA ARG A 257 12.59 -8.20 -7.30
C ARG A 257 12.44 -9.19 -6.12
N CYS A 258 12.79 -8.78 -4.90
CA CYS A 258 12.59 -9.60 -3.70
C CYS A 258 11.23 -9.35 -3.01
N GLY A 259 10.31 -8.62 -3.65
CA GLY A 259 8.95 -8.41 -3.14
C GLY A 259 8.83 -7.26 -2.13
N ALA A 260 9.83 -6.39 -2.01
CA ALA A 260 9.63 -5.16 -1.26
C ALA A 260 8.72 -4.23 -2.08
N ARG A 261 7.79 -3.54 -1.41
CA ARG A 261 6.76 -2.71 -2.04
C ARG A 261 6.70 -1.35 -1.37
N MET A 262 6.59 -0.29 -2.17
CA MET A 262 6.30 1.05 -1.69
C MET A 262 4.98 1.54 -2.27
N GLY A 263 3.98 1.75 -1.42
CA GLY A 263 2.72 2.39 -1.81
C GLY A 263 2.76 3.93 -1.76
N HIS A 264 1.61 4.57 -1.95
CA HIS A 264 1.45 6.02 -1.96
C HIS A 264 1.64 6.71 -0.59
N GLY A 265 1.81 5.95 0.50
CA GLY A 265 2.18 6.46 1.83
C GLY A 265 1.11 6.38 2.91
N MET A 266 -0.12 5.97 2.58
CA MET A 266 -1.22 5.85 3.56
C MET A 266 -1.24 4.51 4.32
N GLY A 267 -0.50 3.51 3.83
CA GLY A 267 -0.40 2.18 4.44
C GLY A 267 -1.71 1.38 4.42
N TYR A 268 -2.65 1.69 3.50
CA TYR A 268 -3.93 0.97 3.42
C TYR A 268 -3.75 -0.54 3.26
N TYR A 269 -2.94 -0.94 2.29
CA TYR A 269 -2.67 -2.36 2.03
C TYR A 269 -1.95 -3.02 3.20
N ASP A 270 -0.93 -2.38 3.79
CA ASP A 270 -0.19 -2.97 4.91
C ASP A 270 -1.10 -3.18 6.14
N LYS A 271 -1.95 -2.19 6.45
CA LYS A 271 -2.96 -2.29 7.52
C LYS A 271 -3.99 -3.40 7.24
N PHE A 272 -4.54 -3.44 6.03
CA PHE A 272 -5.57 -4.42 5.67
C PHE A 272 -5.01 -5.85 5.64
N LEU A 273 -3.82 -6.05 5.07
CA LEU A 273 -3.18 -7.36 5.00
C LEU A 273 -2.88 -7.90 6.40
N LYS A 274 -2.44 -7.03 7.32
CA LYS A 274 -2.27 -7.40 8.73
C LYS A 274 -3.59 -7.82 9.39
N GLN A 275 -4.65 -7.01 9.23
CA GLN A 275 -5.98 -7.34 9.75
C GLN A 275 -6.53 -8.64 9.16
N HIS A 276 -6.29 -8.88 7.86
CA HIS A 276 -6.69 -10.09 7.17
C HIS A 276 -5.97 -11.33 7.73
N ALA A 277 -4.66 -11.25 7.92
CA ALA A 277 -3.87 -12.33 8.51
C ALA A 277 -4.28 -12.62 9.96
N GLU A 278 -4.56 -11.59 10.76
CA GLU A 278 -5.07 -11.74 12.13
C GLU A 278 -6.44 -12.42 12.16
N LYS A 279 -7.32 -12.08 11.21
CA LYS A 279 -8.66 -12.66 11.12
C LYS A 279 -8.66 -14.09 10.58
N TYR A 280 -7.75 -14.41 9.66
CA TYR A 280 -7.68 -15.69 8.97
C TYR A 280 -6.28 -16.34 9.11
N PRO A 281 -5.84 -16.68 10.35
CA PRO A 281 -4.47 -17.09 10.62
C PRO A 281 -4.03 -18.39 9.93
N HIS A 282 -4.98 -19.26 9.58
CA HIS A 282 -4.73 -20.53 8.90
C HIS A 282 -4.92 -20.45 7.39
N LYS A 283 -5.32 -19.29 6.85
CA LYS A 283 -5.55 -19.15 5.42
C LYS A 283 -4.22 -18.91 4.71
N LYS A 284 -3.87 -19.80 3.80
CA LYS A 284 -2.75 -19.58 2.89
C LYS A 284 -3.15 -18.50 1.88
N ILE A 285 -2.45 -17.38 1.92
CA ILE A 285 -2.64 -16.27 0.98
C ILE A 285 -1.44 -16.15 0.04
N SER A 286 -1.69 -15.69 -1.18
CA SER A 286 -0.65 -15.26 -2.12
C SER A 286 -0.69 -13.75 -2.28
N LEU A 287 0.47 -13.09 -2.22
CA LEU A 287 0.61 -11.65 -2.37
C LEU A 287 1.46 -11.38 -3.61
N MET A 288 0.84 -10.84 -4.66
CA MET A 288 1.53 -10.51 -5.91
C MET A 288 1.31 -9.05 -6.27
N ALA A 289 2.33 -8.42 -6.86
CA ALA A 289 2.17 -7.14 -7.53
C ALA A 289 2.28 -7.31 -9.05
N LEU A 290 1.52 -6.47 -9.76
CA LEU A 290 1.72 -6.24 -11.19
C LEU A 290 2.47 -4.92 -11.32
N SER A 291 3.52 -4.92 -12.13
CA SER A 291 4.45 -3.80 -12.20
C SER A 291 4.80 -3.51 -13.64
N LEU A 292 4.82 -2.22 -13.99
CA LEU A 292 5.61 -1.75 -15.12
C LEU A 292 7.09 -1.99 -14.82
N ASN A 293 7.91 -2.20 -15.84
CA ASN A 293 9.34 -2.43 -15.71
C ASN A 293 10.04 -1.26 -14.99
N GLU A 294 9.58 -0.04 -15.26
CA GLU A 294 10.09 1.21 -14.72
C GLU A 294 9.90 1.32 -13.20
N GLN A 295 8.95 0.58 -12.63
CA GLN A 295 8.69 0.55 -11.18
C GLN A 295 9.62 -0.38 -10.41
N ILE A 296 10.47 -1.14 -11.09
CA ILE A 296 11.45 -2.02 -10.45
C ILE A 296 12.70 -1.24 -10.06
N VAL A 297 12.98 -1.22 -8.76
CA VAL A 297 14.16 -0.57 -8.18
C VAL A 297 15.05 -1.58 -7.46
N SER A 298 16.30 -1.19 -7.17
CA SER A 298 17.20 -2.06 -6.42
C SER A 298 16.79 -2.18 -4.95
N ASN A 299 17.19 -3.27 -4.30
CA ASN A 299 16.91 -3.51 -2.87
C ASN A 299 17.46 -2.42 -1.94
N LYS A 300 18.49 -1.68 -2.39
CA LYS A 300 19.11 -0.60 -1.61
C LYS A 300 18.27 0.68 -1.62
N GLU A 301 17.44 0.87 -2.64
CA GLU A 301 16.65 2.08 -2.83
C GLU A 301 15.31 2.06 -2.09
N LEU A 302 14.77 0.86 -1.82
CA LEU A 302 13.47 0.68 -1.19
C LEU A 302 13.65 0.10 0.23
N PRO A 303 13.87 0.95 1.25
CA PRO A 303 13.94 0.48 2.62
C PRO A 303 12.58 -0.04 3.08
N MET A 304 12.61 -1.15 3.81
CA MET A 304 11.43 -1.69 4.48
C MET A 304 11.46 -1.37 5.97
N GLU A 305 10.28 -1.12 6.51
CA GLU A 305 9.99 -0.95 7.93
C GLU A 305 9.32 -2.23 8.48
N SER A 306 9.28 -2.39 9.80
CA SER A 306 8.73 -3.58 10.46
C SER A 306 7.24 -3.81 10.19
N HIS A 307 6.52 -2.76 9.79
CA HIS A 307 5.10 -2.83 9.45
C HIS A 307 4.83 -3.02 7.95
N ASP A 308 5.86 -2.95 7.10
CA ASP A 308 5.70 -3.14 5.65
C ASP A 308 5.53 -4.62 5.33
N VAL A 309 4.49 -4.97 4.57
CA VAL A 309 4.25 -6.36 4.17
C VAL A 309 5.02 -6.69 2.90
N ARG A 310 5.91 -7.68 2.99
CA ARG A 310 6.64 -8.21 1.83
C ARG A 310 5.73 -9.06 0.95
N LEU A 311 5.84 -8.88 -0.36
CA LEU A 311 5.11 -9.66 -1.35
C LEU A 311 5.80 -11.00 -1.62
N HIS A 312 5.02 -11.98 -2.07
CA HIS A 312 5.53 -13.28 -2.51
C HIS A 312 6.08 -13.22 -3.93
N GLY A 313 5.60 -12.28 -4.76
CA GLY A 313 6.08 -12.09 -6.12
C GLY A 313 5.74 -10.73 -6.72
N VAL A 314 6.51 -10.33 -7.73
CA VAL A 314 6.25 -9.16 -8.58
C VAL A 314 6.34 -9.63 -10.02
N ILE A 315 5.28 -9.40 -10.80
CA ILE A 315 5.20 -9.80 -12.21
C ILE A 315 5.40 -8.57 -13.08
N THR A 316 6.38 -8.67 -13.98
CA THR A 316 6.75 -7.66 -14.97
C THR A 316 6.66 -8.22 -16.38
N GLU A 317 6.74 -7.36 -17.39
CA GLU A 317 6.85 -7.77 -18.81
C GLU A 317 8.06 -8.66 -19.05
N ASN A 318 9.19 -8.38 -18.38
CA ASN A 318 10.41 -9.21 -18.41
C ASN A 318 10.34 -10.34 -17.37
#